data_AF-R5ENJ9-F1
#
_entry.id   AF-R5ENJ9-F1
#
_cell.length_a   1.000
_cell.length_b   1.000
_cell.length_c   1.000
_cell.angle_alpha   90.00
_cell.angle_beta   90.00
_cell.angle_gamma   90.00
#
_symmetry.space_group_name_H-M   'P 1'
#
loop_
_entity.id
_entity.type
_entity.pdbx_description
1 polymer ?
#
loop_
_entity_poly.entity_id
_entity_poly.type
_entity_poly.pdbx_seq_one_letter_code
_entity_poly.pdbx_strand_id
1 'polypeptide(L)'
;MALLEKAFATDDYSKEDLQYVVDVLRHCSSKTIWRTFDSCNNYKVPEPVPKVDTKLHYWYAKNEEKERKQDINYIKSKFPQTEFEILPDLGHGGLVLLKPELFVEMIDRL
;
A
#
# COMPACT_ATOMS: atom_id res chain seq x y z
N MET A 1 -1.12 18.76 11.03
CA MET A 1 -2.00 17.60 11.27
C MET A 1 -3.13 17.50 10.25
N ALA A 2 -4.00 18.50 10.10
CA ALA A 2 -5.17 18.43 9.20
C ALA A 2 -4.90 18.08 7.71
N LEU A 3 -3.70 18.34 7.17
CA LEU A 3 -3.35 17.96 5.79
C LEU A 3 -2.98 16.47 5.66
N LEU A 4 -2.41 15.88 6.71
CA LEU A 4 -2.00 14.47 6.76
C LEU A 4 -3.20 13.56 7.00
N GLU A 5 -4.10 13.95 7.90
CA GLU A 5 -5.38 13.28 8.14
C GLU A 5 -6.28 13.21 6.89
N LYS A 6 -6.12 14.15 5.94
CA LYS A 6 -6.82 14.14 4.66
C LYS A 6 -6.09 13.35 3.57
N ALA A 7 -4.77 13.20 3.69
CA ALA A 7 -3.93 12.54 2.67
C ALA A 7 -3.83 11.03 2.90
N PHE A 8 -4.02 10.58 4.13
CA PHE A 8 -4.00 9.17 4.52
C PHE A 8 -5.41 8.74 4.96
N ALA A 9 -5.81 7.50 4.64
CA ALA A 9 -7.00 6.90 5.24
C ALA A 9 -6.64 6.56 6.70
N THR A 10 -6.88 7.51 7.60
CA THR A 10 -6.40 7.46 9.00
C THR A 10 -7.36 6.76 9.95
N ASP A 11 -8.38 6.11 9.42
CA ASP A 11 -9.53 5.58 10.17
C ASP A 11 -9.11 4.58 11.27
N ASP A 12 -7.99 3.88 11.06
CA ASP A 12 -7.41 2.89 11.98
C ASP A 12 -6.22 3.42 12.80
N TYR A 13 -5.85 4.69 12.68
CA TYR A 13 -4.66 5.27 13.32
C TYR A 13 -5.02 5.97 14.64
N SER A 14 -4.30 5.64 15.71
CA SER A 14 -4.37 6.41 16.97
C SER A 14 -3.75 7.81 16.79
N LYS A 15 -3.96 8.70 17.76
CA LYS A 15 -3.31 10.02 17.74
C LYS A 15 -1.80 9.91 17.78
N GLU A 16 -1.31 8.91 18.50
CA GLU A 16 0.10 8.58 18.62
C GLU A 16 0.67 8.12 17.27
N ASP A 17 -0.06 7.28 16.52
CA ASP A 17 0.36 6.85 15.19
C ASP A 17 0.37 8.02 14.20
N LEU A 18 -0.61 8.93 14.28
CA LEU A 18 -0.64 10.14 13.47
C LEU A 18 0.53 11.08 13.80
N GLN A 19 0.85 11.24 15.07
CA GLN A 19 2.00 12.03 15.51
C GLN A 19 3.31 11.39 15.03
N TYR A 20 3.42 10.05 15.06
CA TYR A 20 4.56 9.34 14.49
C TYR A 20 4.72 9.63 12.99
N VAL A 21 3.64 9.53 12.21
CA VAL A 21 3.67 9.86 10.77
C VAL A 21 4.11 11.32 10.54
N VAL A 22 3.62 12.26 11.36
CA VAL A 22 4.05 13.66 11.31
C VAL A 22 5.54 13.79 11.61
N ASP A 23 6.05 13.10 12.63
CA ASP A 23 7.46 13.16 13.04
C ASP A 23 8.42 12.46 12.06
N VAL A 24 7.93 11.48 11.31
CA VAL A 24 8.67 10.93 10.17
C VAL A 24 8.69 11.95 9.04
N LEU A 25 7.53 12.45 8.63
CA LEU A 25 7.39 13.29 7.44
C LEU A 25 7.90 14.73 7.61
N ARG A 26 8.09 15.23 8.84
CA ARG A 26 8.69 16.57 9.08
C ARG A 26 10.10 16.73 8.50
N HIS A 27 10.79 15.63 8.22
CA HIS A 27 12.11 15.61 7.59
C HIS A 27 12.03 15.69 6.05
N CYS A 28 10.82 15.65 5.49
CA CYS A 28 10.57 15.80 4.06
C CYS A 28 10.04 17.19 3.74
N SER A 29 10.50 17.78 2.63
CA SER A 29 9.87 19.00 2.13
C SER A 29 8.45 18.70 1.65
N SER A 30 7.53 19.66 1.74
CA SER A 30 6.17 19.51 1.18
C SER A 30 6.19 19.19 -0.32
N LYS A 31 7.19 19.72 -1.05
CA LYS A 31 7.42 19.41 -2.46
C LYS A 31 7.78 17.93 -2.68
N THR A 32 8.57 17.35 -1.78
CA THR A 32 8.92 15.92 -1.82
C THR A 32 7.67 15.08 -1.61
N ILE A 33 6.89 15.36 -0.56
CA ILE A 33 5.66 14.63 -0.25
C ILE A 33 4.69 14.70 -1.44
N TRP A 34 4.45 15.90 -1.99
CA TRP A 34 3.57 16.07 -3.14
C TRP A 34 4.04 15.28 -4.36
N ARG A 35 5.34 15.33 -4.69
CA ARG A 35 5.90 14.58 -5.82
C ARG A 35 5.74 13.07 -5.67
N THR A 36 5.85 12.54 -4.44
CA THR A 36 5.61 11.12 -4.17
C THR A 36 4.17 10.76 -4.53
N PHE A 37 3.17 11.48 -4.01
CA PHE A 37 1.76 11.23 -4.34
C PHE A 37 1.46 11.41 -5.83
N ASP A 38 1.96 12.48 -6.45
CA ASP A 38 1.79 12.75 -7.88
C ASP A 38 2.35 11.60 -8.72
N SER A 39 3.53 11.08 -8.36
CA SER A 39 4.13 9.94 -9.06
C SER A 39 3.32 8.65 -8.88
N CYS A 40 2.86 8.33 -7.67
CA CYS A 40 2.08 7.12 -7.41
C CYS A 40 0.72 7.15 -8.13
N ASN A 41 0.08 8.32 -8.19
CA ASN A 41 -1.27 8.45 -8.75
C ASN A 41 -1.27 8.58 -10.29
N ASN A 42 -0.16 9.00 -10.89
CA ASN A 42 -0.08 9.26 -12.33
C ASN A 42 0.91 8.35 -13.08
N TYR A 43 1.49 7.35 -12.41
CA TYR A 43 2.37 6.39 -13.06
C TYR A 43 1.58 5.54 -14.07
N LYS A 44 1.98 5.58 -15.34
CA LYS A 44 1.40 4.76 -16.41
C LYS A 44 2.24 3.52 -16.60
N VAL A 45 1.65 2.36 -16.34
CA VAL A 45 2.25 1.06 -16.67
C VAL A 45 2.41 0.97 -18.20
N PRO A 46 3.57 0.51 -18.72
CA PRO A 46 3.79 0.37 -20.15
C PRO A 46 2.76 -0.56 -20.82
N GLU A 47 2.41 -0.25 -22.08
CA GLU A 47 1.56 -1.09 -22.92
C GLU A 47 2.27 -1.36 -24.27
N PRO A 48 2.57 -2.62 -24.62
CA PRO A 48 2.32 -3.82 -23.82
C PRO A 48 3.22 -3.88 -22.57
N VAL A 49 2.72 -4.54 -21.53
CA VAL A 49 3.51 -4.85 -20.34
C VAL A 49 4.69 -5.74 -20.76
N PRO A 50 5.95 -5.42 -20.37
CA PRO A 50 7.09 -6.28 -20.65
C PRO A 50 6.87 -7.69 -20.11
N LYS A 51 7.53 -8.69 -20.72
CA LYS A 51 7.47 -10.06 -20.22
C LYS A 51 7.91 -10.11 -18.76
N VAL A 52 7.05 -10.66 -17.90
CA VAL A 52 7.36 -10.92 -16.48
C VAL A 52 7.59 -12.41 -16.32
N ASP A 53 8.80 -12.78 -15.91
CA ASP A 53 9.23 -14.16 -15.64
C ASP A 53 9.44 -14.45 -14.14
N THR A 54 9.09 -13.49 -13.28
CA THR A 54 9.16 -13.63 -11.83
C THR A 54 7.84 -14.07 -11.21
N LYS A 55 7.92 -14.70 -10.03
CA LYS A 55 6.76 -15.01 -9.20
C LYS A 55 6.23 -13.72 -8.57
N LEU A 56 4.93 -13.50 -8.67
CA LEU A 56 4.28 -12.31 -8.11
C LEU A 56 3.35 -12.72 -6.97
N HIS A 57 3.53 -12.09 -5.82
CA HIS A 57 2.62 -12.20 -4.68
C HIS A 57 1.96 -10.85 -4.45
N TYR A 58 0.64 -10.84 -4.35
CA TYR A 58 -0.14 -9.64 -4.08
C TYR A 58 -0.91 -9.82 -2.78
N TRP A 59 -0.47 -9.10 -1.75
CA TRP A 59 -1.09 -9.10 -0.44
C TRP A 59 -1.91 -7.83 -0.27
N TYR A 60 -3.15 -7.98 0.21
CA TYR A 60 -3.99 -6.83 0.55
C TYR A 60 -4.84 -7.14 1.78
N ALA A 61 -5.21 -6.08 2.48
CA ALA A 61 -6.10 -6.23 3.63
C ALA A 61 -7.56 -6.33 3.20
N LYS A 62 -8.34 -7.15 3.89
CA LYS A 62 -9.76 -7.34 3.59
C LYS A 62 -10.54 -6.02 3.67
N ASN A 63 -10.16 -5.12 4.58
CA ASN A 63 -10.86 -3.86 4.78
C ASN A 63 -10.63 -2.84 3.64
N GLU A 64 -9.57 -3.00 2.83
CA GLU A 64 -9.32 -2.15 1.66
C GLU A 64 -9.85 -2.76 0.35
N GLU A 65 -10.42 -3.96 0.36
CA GLU A 65 -10.84 -4.68 -0.86
C GLU A 65 -11.82 -3.89 -1.72
N LYS A 66 -12.77 -3.20 -1.08
CA LYS A 66 -13.75 -2.37 -1.79
C LYS A 66 -13.08 -1.18 -2.49
N GLU A 67 -12.20 -0.48 -1.78
CA GLU A 67 -11.51 0.71 -2.30
C GLU A 67 -10.42 0.34 -3.32
N ARG A 68 -9.87 -0.88 -3.25
CA ARG A 68 -8.84 -1.41 -4.16
C ARG A 68 -9.40 -2.31 -5.25
N LYS A 69 -10.72 -2.40 -5.41
CA LYS A 69 -11.37 -3.33 -6.36
C LYS A 69 -10.85 -3.18 -7.78
N GLN A 70 -10.63 -1.94 -8.23
CA GLN A 70 -10.11 -1.66 -9.57
C GLN A 70 -8.65 -2.11 -9.70
N ASP A 71 -7.82 -1.84 -8.70
CA ASP A 71 -6.41 -2.27 -8.67
C ASP A 71 -6.29 -3.79 -8.69
N ILE A 72 -7.08 -4.49 -7.87
CA ILE A 72 -7.10 -5.96 -7.82
C ILE A 72 -7.51 -6.54 -9.18
N ASN A 73 -8.55 -5.99 -9.81
CA ASN A 73 -8.99 -6.43 -11.14
C ASN A 73 -7.91 -6.17 -12.20
N TYR A 74 -7.24 -5.02 -12.13
CA TYR A 74 -6.14 -4.68 -13.03
C TYR A 74 -5.02 -5.72 -12.92
N ILE A 75 -4.56 -6.04 -11.71
CA ILE A 75 -3.50 -7.04 -11.49
C ILE A 75 -3.92 -8.42 -11.98
N LYS A 76 -5.15 -8.87 -11.66
CA LYS A 76 -5.69 -10.15 -12.17
C LYS A 76 -5.69 -10.23 -13.70
N SER A 77 -5.95 -9.10 -14.38
CA SER A 77 -6.00 -9.04 -15.85
C SER A 77 -4.61 -8.97 -16.50
N LYS A 78 -3.68 -8.20 -15.92
CA LYS A 78 -2.36 -7.92 -16.49
C LYS A 78 -1.29 -8.94 -16.09
N PHE A 79 -1.44 -9.52 -14.91
CA PHE A 79 -0.49 -10.43 -14.30
C PHE A 79 -1.22 -11.67 -13.78
N PRO A 80 -1.77 -12.51 -14.68
CA PRO A 80 -2.59 -13.66 -14.28
C PRO A 80 -1.84 -14.72 -13.46
N GLN A 81 -0.50 -14.69 -13.47
CA GLN A 81 0.35 -15.55 -12.64
C GLN A 81 0.46 -15.12 -11.17
N THR A 82 -0.17 -14.02 -10.78
CA THR A 82 -0.07 -13.46 -9.43
C THR A 82 -0.82 -14.32 -8.41
N GLU A 83 -0.15 -14.67 -7.31
CA GLU A 83 -0.74 -15.33 -6.15
C GLU A 83 -1.28 -14.28 -5.17
N PHE A 84 -2.58 -14.37 -4.85
CA PHE A 84 -3.25 -13.41 -3.97
C PHE A 84 -3.42 -13.96 -2.56
N GLU A 85 -3.10 -13.16 -1.55
CA GLU A 85 -3.37 -13.46 -0.14
C GLU A 85 -4.14 -12.29 0.50
N ILE A 86 -5.21 -12.60 1.21
CA ILE A 86 -6.09 -11.61 1.84
C ILE A 86 -5.88 -11.64 3.33
N LEU A 87 -5.47 -10.51 3.89
CA LEU A 87 -5.19 -10.36 5.32
C LEU A 87 -6.44 -9.89 6.07
N PRO A 88 -6.89 -10.62 7.11
CA PRO A 88 -8.03 -10.19 7.91
C PRO A 88 -7.65 -9.03 8.85
N ASP A 89 -8.64 -8.19 9.16
CA ASP A 89 -8.60 -7.22 10.26
C ASP A 89 -7.38 -6.29 10.25
N LEU A 90 -7.05 -5.76 9.07
CA LEU A 90 -6.02 -4.73 8.87
C LEU A 90 -6.54 -3.64 7.93
N GLY A 91 -6.08 -2.41 8.15
CA GLY A 91 -6.25 -1.27 7.25
C GLY A 91 -5.08 -1.09 6.29
N HIS A 92 -5.13 -0.04 5.47
CA HIS A 92 -4.07 0.28 4.52
C HIS A 92 -2.73 0.55 5.22
N GLY A 93 -1.68 -0.16 4.81
CA GLY A 93 -0.35 -0.10 5.43
C GLY A 93 -0.24 -0.82 6.79
N GLY A 94 -1.32 -1.42 7.29
CA GLY A 94 -1.38 -2.02 8.61
C GLY A 94 -0.46 -3.23 8.79
N LEU A 95 -0.18 -4.01 7.73
CA LEU A 95 0.70 -5.17 7.84
C LEU A 95 2.11 -4.77 8.28
N VAL A 96 2.71 -3.77 7.62
CA VAL A 96 4.09 -3.36 7.89
C VAL A 96 4.18 -2.51 9.16
N LEU A 97 3.20 -1.62 9.39
CA LEU A 97 3.26 -0.68 10.51
C LEU A 97 2.79 -1.29 11.83
N LEU A 98 1.79 -2.17 11.81
CA LEU A 98 1.13 -2.67 13.02
C LEU A 98 1.44 -4.14 13.32
N LYS A 99 1.84 -4.94 12.32
CA LYS A 99 2.14 -6.38 12.48
C LYS A 99 3.46 -6.79 11.78
N PRO A 100 4.60 -6.14 12.11
CA PRO A 100 5.88 -6.42 11.44
C PRO A 100 6.34 -7.88 11.60
N GLU A 101 6.01 -8.56 12.70
CA GLU A 101 6.34 -9.99 12.88
C GLU A 101 5.58 -10.88 11.89
N LEU A 102 4.30 -10.58 11.67
CA LEU A 102 3.49 -11.26 10.65
C LEU A 102 4.03 -11.00 9.25
N PHE A 103 4.48 -9.77 8.97
CA PHE A 103 5.12 -9.45 7.69
C PHE A 103 6.36 -10.33 7.45
N VAL A 104 7.22 -10.51 8.46
CA VAL A 104 8.39 -11.40 8.37
C VAL A 104 7.95 -12.85 8.13
N GLU A 105 6.98 -13.36 8.90
CA GLU A 105 6.46 -14.72 8.72
C GLU A 105 5.87 -14.95 7.32
N MET A 106 5.19 -13.94 6.75
CA MET A 106 4.68 -14.03 5.38
C MET A 106 5.80 -14.11 4.35
N ILE A 107 6.85 -13.30 4.51
CA ILE A 107 8.02 -13.30 3.62
C ILE A 107 8.76 -14.64 3.70
N ASP A 108 8.95 -15.19 4.90
CA ASP A 108 9.65 -16.47 5.11
C ASP A 108 8.91 -17.68 4.51
N ARG A 109 7.62 -17.54 4.18
CA ARG A 109 6.79 -18.58 3.54
C ARG A 109 6.83 -18.56 2.00
N LEU A 110 7.47 -17.55 1.39
CA LEU A 110 7.57 -17.40 -0.07
C LEU A 110 8.69 -18.24 -0.68
#